data_AF-A0A529MFY6-F1
#
_entry.id   AF-A0A529MFY6-F1
#
_cell.length_a   1.000
_cell.length_b   1.000
_cell.length_c   1.000
_cell.angle_alpha   90.00
_cell.angle_beta   90.00
_cell.angle_gamma   90.00
#
_symmetry.space_group_name_H-M   'P 1'
#
loop_
_entity.id
_entity.type
_entity.pdbx_description
1 polymer ?
#
loop_
_entity_poly.entity_id
_entity_poly.type
_entity_poly.pdbx_seq_one_letter_code
_entity_poly.pdbx_strand_id
1 'polypeptide(L)' 'MSIANLVPMVIEQSSRGERSFDIFSRLLRERIVFINGEIND' A
#
# COMPACT_ATOMS: atom_id res chain seq x y z
N MET A 1 13.91 8.86 18.72
CA MET A 1 12.47 9.15 18.49
C MET A 1 12.09 8.37 17.24
N SER A 2 11.44 7.21 17.40
CA SER A 2 10.99 6.44 16.24
C SER A 2 9.84 7.21 15.61
N ILE A 3 10.09 7.80 14.45
CA ILE A 3 9.01 8.21 13.56
C ILE A 3 8.26 6.91 13.28
N ALA A 4 7.03 6.78 13.77
CA ALA A 4 6.16 5.72 13.28
C ALA A 4 6.12 5.92 11.77
N ASN A 5 6.68 4.97 11.01
CA ASN A 5 6.64 4.99 9.55
C ASN A 5 5.18 4.85 9.14
N LEU A 6 4.47 5.98 9.10
CA LEU A 6 3.07 6.07 8.72
C LEU A 6 3.00 5.66 7.25
N VAL A 7 2.35 4.52 6.98
CA VAL A 7 2.05 4.12 5.61
C VAL A 7 0.92 5.02 5.12
N PRO A 8 1.10 5.75 4.01
CA PRO A 8 0.06 6.63 3.49
C PRO A 8 -1.20 5.87 3.08
N MET A 9 -2.35 6.48 3.35
CA MET A 9 -3.65 6.02 2.87
C MET A 9 -4.02 6.76 1.58
N VAL A 10 -4.62 6.05 0.64
CA VAL A 10 -5.09 6.55 -0.66
C VAL A 10 -6.56 6.20 -0.86
N ILE A 11 -7.26 7.01 -1.64
CA ILE A 11 -8.67 6.81 -2.01
C ILE A 11 -8.72 6.44 -3.49
N GLU A 12 -9.28 5.27 -3.81
CA GLU A 12 -9.56 4.83 -5.17
C GLU A 12 -11.02 5.09 -5.50
N GLN A 13 -11.28 5.78 -6.61
CA GLN A 13 -12.63 5.92 -7.15
C GLN A 13 -12.97 4.75 -8.07
N SER A 14 -14.11 4.11 -7.80
CA SER A 14 -14.67 3.04 -8.64
C SER A 14 -16.11 3.40 -9.04
N SER A 15 -16.66 2.69 -10.04
CA SER A 15 -18.07 2.87 -10.46
C SER A 15 -19.09 2.59 -9.36
N ARG A 16 -18.69 1.94 -8.26
CA ARG A 16 -19.55 1.64 -7.09
C ARG A 16 -19.27 2.57 -5.90
N GLY A 17 -18.46 3.61 -6.08
CA GLY A 17 -18.08 4.56 -5.04
C GLY A 17 -16.57 4.55 -4.73
N GLU A 18 -16.21 5.15 -3.61
CA GLU A 18 -14.83 5.31 -3.16
C GLU A 18 -14.40 4.20 -2.22
N ARG A 19 -13.14 3.75 -2.34
CA ARG A 19 -12.55 2.76 -1.44
C ARG A 19 -11.18 3.23 -0.98
N SER A 20 -10.95 3.18 0.32
CA SER A 20 -9.65 3.50 0.92
C SER A 20 -8.74 2.28 0.96
N PHE A 21 -7.45 2.52 0.70
CA PHE A 21 -6.37 1.53 0.78
C PHE A 21 -5.15 2.18 1.41
N ASP A 22 -4.31 1.41 2.10
CA ASP A 22 -2.91 1.83 2.21
C ASP A 22 -2.23 1.70 0.84
N ILE A 23 -1.15 2.45 0.63
CA ILE A 23 -0.49 2.49 -0.68
C ILE A 23 0.00 1.10 -1.15
N PHE A 24 0.46 0.23 -0.25
CA PHE A 24 0.96 -1.10 -0.64
C PHE A 24 -0.19 -2.02 -1.05
N SER A 25 -1.30 -2.01 -0.34
CA SER A 25 -2.51 -2.75 -0.74
C SER A 25 -3.05 -2.30 -2.09
N ARG A 26 -3.02 -0.99 -2.38
CA ARG A 26 -3.48 -0.46 -3.68
C ARG A 26 -2.61 -0.97 -4.84
N LEU A 27 -1.31 -1.08 -4.64
CA LEU A 27 -0.35 -1.54 -5.64
C LEU A 27 -0.36 -3.07 -5.78
N LEU A 28 -0.57 -3.81 -4.70
CA LEU A 28 -0.77 -5.26 -4.74
C LEU A 28 -2.00 -5.64 -5.58
N ARG A 29 -3.05 -4.83 -5.55
CA ARG A 29 -4.24 -5.01 -6.42
C ARG A 29 -3.90 -4.89 -7.92
N GLU A 30 -2.87 -4.13 -8.28
CA GLU A 30 -2.32 -4.05 -9.63
C GLU A 30 -1.26 -5.12 -9.91
N ARG A 31 -1.08 -6.07 -8.98
CA ARG A 31 -0.09 -7.14 -9.02
C ARG A 31 1.35 -6.61 -8.95
N ILE A 32 1.55 -5.48 -8.27
CA ILE A 32 2.87 -4.91 -8.00
C ILE A 32 3.29 -5.35 -6.60
N VAL A 33 4.44 -6.01 -6.50
CA VAL A 33 5.03 -6.48 -5.24
C VAL A 33 6.32 -5.71 -4.98
N PHE A 34 6.47 -5.21 -3.75
CA PHE A 34 7.69 -4.56 -3.29
C PHE A 34 8.50 -5.55 -2.47
N ILE A 35 9.79 -5.67 -2.80
CA ILE A 35 10.78 -6.33 -1.97
C ILE A 35 11.73 -5.25 -1.50
N ASN A 36 11.83 -5.06 -0.18
CA ASN A 36 12.72 -4.09 0.44
C ASN A 36 13.40 -4.73 1.65
N GLY A 37 14.69 -4.47 1.82
CA GLY A 37 15.52 -5.11 2.84
C GLY A 37 16.19 -6.39 2.34
N GLU A 38 16.87 -7.07 3.26
CA GLU A 38 17.57 -8.33 3.00
C GLU A 38 16.57 -9.46 2.72
N ILE A 39 16.94 -10.34 1.78
CA ILE A 39 16.17 -11.53 1.45
C ILE A 39 16.67 -12.67 2.33
N ASN A 40 15.78 -13.22 3.13
CA ASN A 40 16.00 -14.40 3.94
C ASN A 40 15.06 -15.51 3.45
N ASP A 41 15.51 -16.76 3.55
CA ASP A 41 14.76 -17.96 3.13
C ASP A 41 13.56 -18.27 4.03
#